data_AF-A0A2A2KLJ0-F1
#
_entry.id   AF-A0A2A2KLJ0-F1
#
_cell.length_a   1.000
_cell.length_b   1.000
_cell.length_c   1.000
_cell.angle_alpha   90.00
_cell.angle_beta   90.00
_cell.angle_gamma   90.00
#
_symmetry.space_group_name_H-M   'P 1'
#
loop_
_entity.id
_entity.type
_entity.pdbx_description
1 polymer ?
#
loop_
_entity_poly.entity_id
_entity_poly.type
_entity_poly.pdbx_seq_one_letter_code
_entity_poly.pdbx_strand_id
1 'polypeptide(L)'
;MAPELGSETGCNDEFFKKEAPTMPDFMKEVTVNESLCDMFEQIYIHSHLSQRRKFNALDKISELMDFETKKKYRVWRFPFFKSKVPNFADSEEEGLKKSVELLFGSTQDLTDFCRCLWHLMDAFKNEKRLYDYFISECMMRPTDLFPHFCRVKWTCKWMKDGKPHDKKWSILIKPIASTLTDDFLRIMAKDNDFGVRGGAVQFAGDILTINGTCNVSFKKTLPETSPLTKKSQPCQLEKFNVPSKAGDIFLSVYDRTELQIIVVQKNGICVRDDLTKIGEIQNIPEAFPKSDTSKETLPFKIIDTFIV
;
A
#
# COMPACT_ATOMS: atom_id res chain seq x y z
N MET A 1 29.91 -40.89 -41.58
CA MET A 1 28.95 -41.43 -40.59
C MET A 1 29.19 -40.65 -39.30
N ALA A 2 28.27 -39.72 -39.00
CA ALA A 2 28.30 -38.87 -37.81
C ALA A 2 27.25 -39.38 -36.81
N PRO A 3 27.45 -39.19 -35.50
CA PRO A 3 26.59 -39.76 -34.46
C PRO A 3 25.31 -38.96 -34.24
N GLU A 4 24.25 -39.68 -33.86
CA GLU A 4 22.90 -39.19 -33.59
C GLU A 4 22.85 -38.30 -32.33
N LEU A 5 22.14 -37.18 -32.49
CA LEU A 5 21.84 -36.18 -31.48
C LEU A 5 20.51 -36.50 -30.78
N GLY A 6 20.55 -36.53 -29.45
CA GLY A 6 19.59 -35.85 -28.57
C GLY A 6 18.13 -36.29 -28.60
N SER A 7 17.75 -37.09 -27.61
CA SER A 7 16.35 -37.25 -27.18
C SER A 7 15.86 -35.99 -26.47
N GLU A 8 15.05 -35.18 -27.12
CA GLU A 8 14.26 -34.14 -26.46
C GLU A 8 12.98 -34.74 -25.86
N THR A 9 12.86 -34.62 -24.54
CA THR A 9 11.67 -34.94 -23.75
C THR A 9 10.50 -34.04 -24.16
N GLY A 10 9.40 -34.66 -24.58
CA GLY A 10 8.17 -34.00 -25.01
C GLY A 10 7.52 -33.13 -23.93
N CYS A 11 7.16 -31.92 -24.33
CA CYS A 11 6.28 -31.03 -23.58
C CYS A 11 4.84 -31.33 -24.02
N ASN A 12 3.98 -31.72 -23.08
CA ASN A 12 2.57 -32.00 -23.33
C ASN A 12 1.83 -30.70 -23.73
N ASP A 13 1.62 -30.53 -25.04
CA ASP A 13 0.86 -29.44 -25.67
C ASP A 13 -0.62 -29.82 -25.93
N GLU A 14 -1.22 -30.66 -25.09
CA GLU A 14 -2.62 -31.08 -25.25
C GLU A 14 -3.52 -30.56 -24.13
N PHE A 15 -3.88 -29.28 -24.17
CA PHE A 15 -5.04 -28.78 -23.40
C PHE A 15 -5.69 -27.51 -23.99
N PHE A 16 -5.98 -27.44 -25.29
CA PHE A 16 -6.92 -26.42 -25.81
C PHE A 16 -7.78 -26.95 -26.95
N LYS A 17 -9.09 -27.12 -26.68
CA LYS A 17 -10.11 -27.17 -27.74
C LYS A 17 -10.34 -25.75 -28.28
N LYS A 18 -10.52 -25.70 -29.60
CA LYS A 18 -10.63 -24.55 -30.51
C LYS A 18 -11.74 -23.56 -30.14
N GLU A 19 -11.35 -22.34 -29.76
CA GLU A 19 -12.00 -21.10 -30.20
C GLU A 19 -10.89 -20.16 -30.69
N ALA A 20 -11.19 -19.33 -31.70
CA ALA A 20 -10.23 -18.32 -32.15
C ALA A 20 -9.91 -17.39 -30.97
N PRO A 21 -8.64 -16.97 -30.75
CA PRO A 21 -8.31 -16.10 -29.64
C PRO A 21 -9.06 -14.77 -29.80
N THR A 22 -10.11 -14.56 -29.02
CA THR A 22 -10.82 -13.29 -28.96
C THR A 22 -10.05 -12.34 -28.05
N MET A 23 -10.01 -11.06 -28.44
CA MET A 23 -9.34 -10.02 -27.67
C MET A 23 -9.92 -9.96 -26.24
N PRO A 24 -9.07 -9.91 -25.19
CA PRO A 24 -9.55 -9.79 -23.81
C PRO A 24 -10.37 -8.51 -23.60
N ASP A 25 -11.44 -8.60 -22.82
CA ASP A 25 -12.36 -7.47 -22.61
C ASP A 25 -11.68 -6.24 -22.02
N PHE A 26 -10.68 -6.42 -21.14
CA PHE A 26 -9.97 -5.29 -20.54
C PHE A 26 -9.24 -4.41 -21.57
N MET A 27 -8.86 -4.95 -22.73
CA MET A 27 -8.23 -4.17 -23.80
C MET A 27 -9.22 -3.23 -24.50
N LYS A 28 -10.53 -3.51 -24.43
CA LYS A 28 -11.58 -2.62 -24.98
C LYS A 28 -11.74 -1.35 -24.14
N GLU A 29 -11.32 -1.38 -22.88
CA GLU A 29 -11.39 -0.27 -21.95
C GLU A 29 -10.16 0.65 -22.03
N VAL A 30 -9.08 0.21 -22.69
CA VAL A 30 -7.84 0.96 -22.90
C VAL A 30 -8.08 2.03 -23.97
N THR A 31 -8.74 3.10 -23.57
CA THR A 31 -9.14 4.23 -24.44
C THR A 31 -8.00 5.23 -24.67
N VAL A 32 -6.91 5.11 -23.93
CA VAL A 32 -5.86 6.15 -23.88
C VAL A 32 -4.79 5.95 -24.97
N ASN A 33 -4.68 4.75 -25.57
CA ASN A 33 -3.65 4.49 -26.59
C ASN A 33 -4.06 3.37 -27.56
N GLU A 34 -4.73 3.76 -28.65
CA GLU A 34 -5.17 2.84 -29.72
C GLU A 34 -3.99 2.05 -30.31
N SER A 35 -2.82 2.66 -30.47
CA SER A 35 -1.63 1.99 -31.00
C SER A 35 -1.12 0.87 -30.08
N LEU A 36 -1.27 1.00 -28.75
CA LEU A 36 -0.96 -0.09 -27.81
C LEU A 36 -1.94 -1.25 -27.95
N CYS A 37 -3.23 -0.97 -28.15
CA CYS A 37 -4.25 -1.98 -28.39
C CYS A 37 -3.97 -2.75 -29.69
N ASP A 38 -3.65 -2.05 -30.76
CA ASP A 38 -3.29 -2.65 -32.05
C ASP A 38 -2.06 -3.57 -31.91
N MET A 39 -0.99 -3.09 -31.25
CA MET A 39 0.20 -3.91 -31.04
C MET A 39 -0.10 -5.16 -30.21
N PHE A 40 -0.91 -5.04 -29.17
CA PHE A 40 -1.35 -6.17 -28.36
C PHE A 40 -2.12 -7.19 -29.20
N GLU A 41 -3.08 -6.72 -30.00
CA GLU A 41 -3.91 -7.55 -30.86
C GLU A 41 -3.05 -8.34 -31.84
N GLN A 42 -2.20 -7.63 -32.59
CA GLN A 42 -1.34 -8.20 -33.62
C GLN A 42 -0.45 -9.31 -33.07
N ILE A 43 0.09 -9.16 -31.85
CA ILE A 43 0.88 -10.19 -31.20
C ILE A 43 0.03 -11.38 -30.76
N TYR A 44 -1.14 -11.12 -30.19
CA TYR A 44 -2.00 -12.17 -29.66
C TYR A 44 -2.59 -13.06 -30.75
N ILE A 45 -3.04 -12.47 -31.86
CA ILE A 45 -3.61 -13.20 -33.00
C ILE A 45 -2.53 -13.81 -33.91
N HIS A 46 -1.25 -13.46 -33.72
CA HIS A 46 -0.16 -13.94 -34.58
C HIS A 46 -0.06 -15.47 -34.60
N SER A 47 -0.43 -16.10 -35.71
CA SER A 47 -0.56 -17.56 -35.83
C SER A 47 0.77 -18.31 -35.73
N HIS A 48 1.87 -17.70 -36.16
CA HIS A 48 3.20 -18.33 -36.15
C HIS A 48 3.99 -18.19 -34.83
N LEU A 49 3.47 -17.45 -33.84
CA LEU A 49 4.12 -17.36 -32.53
C LEU A 49 3.58 -18.44 -31.60
N SER A 50 4.48 -19.19 -30.96
CA SER A 50 4.08 -20.06 -29.85
C SER A 50 3.49 -19.23 -28.71
N GLN A 51 2.61 -19.83 -27.92
CA GLN A 51 1.93 -19.14 -26.83
C GLN A 51 2.91 -18.47 -25.85
N ARG A 52 4.02 -19.16 -25.54
CA ARG A 52 5.12 -18.61 -24.73
C ARG A 52 5.75 -17.36 -25.35
N ARG A 53 5.98 -17.34 -26.67
CA ARG A 53 6.54 -16.17 -27.37
C ARG A 53 5.56 -15.01 -27.41
N LYS A 54 4.26 -15.28 -27.55
CA LYS A 54 3.21 -14.25 -27.46
C LYS A 54 3.25 -13.56 -26.10
N PHE A 55 3.17 -14.34 -25.02
CA PHE A 55 3.19 -13.78 -23.67
C PHE A 55 4.47 -13.03 -23.34
N ASN A 56 5.64 -13.52 -23.77
CA ASN A 56 6.90 -12.79 -23.57
C ASN A 56 6.93 -11.44 -24.32
N ALA A 57 6.28 -11.34 -25.49
CA ALA A 57 6.18 -10.09 -26.23
C ALA A 57 5.16 -9.15 -25.56
N LEU A 58 4.01 -9.68 -25.12
CA LEU A 58 3.00 -8.93 -24.38
C LEU A 58 3.52 -8.41 -23.04
N ASP A 59 4.39 -9.14 -22.33
CA ASP A 59 5.08 -8.64 -21.12
C ASP A 59 5.83 -7.35 -21.41
N LYS A 60 6.60 -7.31 -22.51
CA LYS A 60 7.39 -6.15 -22.88
C LYS A 60 6.51 -4.95 -23.23
N ILE A 61 5.39 -5.19 -23.88
CA ILE A 61 4.42 -4.12 -24.20
C ILE A 61 3.70 -3.66 -22.94
N SER A 62 3.44 -4.56 -21.99
CA SER A 62 2.78 -4.19 -20.73
C SER A 62 3.56 -3.16 -19.91
N GLU A 63 4.87 -3.00 -20.16
CA GLU A 63 5.69 -1.94 -19.55
C GLU A 63 5.33 -0.54 -20.04
N LEU A 64 4.60 -0.42 -21.17
CA LEU A 64 4.10 0.86 -21.70
C LEU A 64 2.69 1.18 -21.20
N MET A 65 2.04 0.26 -20.49
CA MET A 65 0.70 0.45 -19.94
C MET A 65 0.76 1.19 -18.60
N ASP A 66 -0.29 1.93 -18.28
CA ASP A 66 -0.48 2.43 -16.92
C ASP A 66 -0.67 1.25 -15.92
N PHE A 67 -0.52 1.54 -14.63
CA PHE A 67 -0.59 0.52 -13.58
C PHE A 67 -1.90 -0.27 -13.58
N GLU A 68 -3.05 0.38 -13.79
CA GLU A 68 -4.36 -0.28 -13.71
C GLU A 68 -4.58 -1.21 -14.90
N THR A 69 -4.20 -0.77 -16.10
CA THR A 69 -4.22 -1.60 -17.32
C THR A 69 -3.23 -2.77 -17.19
N LYS A 70 -2.02 -2.51 -16.69
CA LYS A 70 -1.00 -3.54 -16.47
C LYS A 70 -1.47 -4.59 -15.45
N LYS A 71 -2.13 -4.16 -14.38
CA LYS A 71 -2.75 -5.06 -13.39
C LYS A 71 -3.82 -5.97 -14.02
N LYS A 72 -4.74 -5.40 -14.82
CA LYS A 72 -5.75 -6.21 -15.55
C LYS A 72 -5.09 -7.23 -16.47
N TYR A 73 -4.02 -6.84 -17.17
CA TYR A 73 -3.22 -7.75 -17.99
C TYR A 73 -2.59 -8.89 -17.16
N ARG A 74 -1.97 -8.59 -16.02
CA ARG A 74 -1.35 -9.58 -15.12
C ARG A 74 -2.37 -10.61 -14.62
N VAL A 75 -3.54 -10.14 -14.18
CA VAL A 75 -4.66 -11.00 -13.76
C VAL A 75 -5.13 -11.91 -14.89
N TRP A 76 -5.39 -11.34 -16.08
CA TRP A 76 -5.82 -12.12 -17.25
C TRP A 76 -4.81 -13.16 -17.70
N ARG A 77 -3.51 -12.83 -17.63
CA ARG A 77 -2.41 -13.71 -18.06
C ARG A 77 -2.19 -14.89 -17.11
N PHE A 78 -2.47 -14.72 -15.81
CA PHE A 78 -2.09 -15.67 -14.76
C PHE A 78 -2.48 -17.15 -15.02
N PRO A 79 -3.70 -17.49 -15.47
CA PRO A 79 -4.06 -18.88 -15.79
C PRO A 79 -3.13 -19.54 -16.82
N PHE A 80 -2.57 -18.74 -17.73
CA PHE A 80 -1.72 -19.23 -18.82
C PHE A 80 -0.26 -19.40 -18.42
N PHE A 81 0.15 -18.90 -17.25
CA PHE A 81 1.54 -18.89 -16.79
C PHE A 81 1.73 -19.70 -15.50
N LYS A 82 1.31 -20.97 -15.53
CA LYS A 82 1.39 -21.92 -14.40
C LYS A 82 2.52 -22.94 -14.47
N SER A 83 3.45 -22.79 -15.42
CA SER A 83 4.49 -23.80 -15.67
C SER A 83 5.57 -23.89 -14.60
N LYS A 84 5.73 -22.84 -13.77
CA LYS A 84 6.69 -22.83 -12.67
C LYS A 84 6.14 -22.00 -11.52
N VAL A 85 6.24 -22.56 -10.32
CA VAL A 85 5.89 -21.88 -9.06
C VAL A 85 6.80 -20.65 -8.90
N PRO A 86 6.26 -19.52 -8.41
CA PRO A 86 7.05 -18.33 -8.20
C PRO A 86 8.29 -18.58 -7.32
N ASN A 87 9.42 -18.03 -7.73
CA ASN A 87 10.72 -18.25 -7.09
C ASN A 87 10.84 -17.64 -5.67
N PHE A 88 9.88 -16.81 -5.23
CA PHE A 88 9.89 -16.30 -3.87
C PHE A 88 9.78 -17.42 -2.83
N ALA A 89 9.16 -18.55 -3.18
CA ALA A 89 8.98 -19.70 -2.30
C ALA A 89 10.22 -20.62 -2.22
N ASP A 90 11.23 -20.43 -3.09
CA ASP A 90 12.38 -21.35 -3.19
C ASP A 90 13.24 -21.36 -1.92
N SER A 91 13.23 -20.28 -1.13
CA SER A 91 14.01 -20.14 0.11
C SER A 91 13.24 -20.48 1.38
N GLU A 92 11.97 -20.85 1.26
CA GLU A 92 11.08 -21.06 2.39
C GLU A 92 11.12 -22.50 2.90
N GLU A 93 10.52 -22.73 4.07
CA GLU A 93 10.40 -24.08 4.62
C GLU A 93 9.52 -24.97 3.73
N GLU A 94 9.84 -26.26 3.69
CA GLU A 94 9.20 -27.25 2.82
C GLU A 94 7.67 -27.28 2.95
N GLY A 95 7.15 -27.07 4.17
CA GLY A 95 5.70 -27.00 4.41
C GLY A 95 5.06 -25.80 3.73
N LEU A 96 5.64 -24.61 3.92
CA LEU A 96 5.14 -23.38 3.29
C LEU A 96 5.29 -23.42 1.78
N LYS A 97 6.42 -23.92 1.28
CA LYS A 97 6.65 -24.11 -0.16
C LYS A 97 5.54 -24.96 -0.78
N LYS A 98 5.22 -26.12 -0.19
CA LYS A 98 4.11 -26.98 -0.64
C LYS A 98 2.76 -26.27 -0.61
N SER A 99 2.50 -25.45 0.41
CA SER A 99 1.27 -24.65 0.46
C SER A 99 1.20 -23.64 -0.69
N VAL A 100 2.29 -22.95 -1.00
CA VAL A 100 2.37 -22.02 -2.14
C VAL A 100 2.17 -22.75 -3.46
N GLU A 101 2.82 -23.92 -3.64
CA GLU A 101 2.67 -24.76 -4.83
C GLU A 101 1.22 -25.20 -5.04
N LEU A 102 0.56 -25.66 -3.98
CA LEU A 102 -0.84 -26.06 -4.01
C LEU A 102 -1.76 -24.89 -4.37
N LEU A 103 -1.56 -23.72 -3.75
CA LEU A 103 -2.32 -22.51 -4.05
C LEU A 103 -2.11 -22.08 -5.50
N PHE A 104 -0.87 -22.05 -5.98
CA PHE A 104 -0.54 -21.64 -7.35
C PHE A 104 -1.14 -22.58 -8.40
N GLY A 105 -1.10 -23.89 -8.15
CA GLY A 105 -1.71 -24.89 -9.05
C GLY A 105 -3.24 -24.79 -9.08
N SER A 106 -3.88 -24.66 -7.92
CA SER A 106 -5.34 -24.73 -7.78
C SER A 106 -6.07 -23.43 -8.13
N THR A 107 -5.46 -22.26 -7.94
CA THR A 107 -6.15 -20.98 -8.12
C THR A 107 -6.08 -20.52 -9.57
N GLN A 108 -7.20 -20.17 -10.21
CA GLN A 108 -7.18 -19.62 -11.58
C GLN A 108 -7.07 -18.10 -11.61
N ASP A 109 -7.29 -17.43 -10.48
CA ASP A 109 -7.29 -15.98 -10.37
C ASP A 109 -6.07 -15.49 -9.56
N LEU A 110 -5.34 -14.53 -10.12
CA LEU A 110 -4.15 -13.96 -9.48
C LEU A 110 -4.49 -13.20 -8.19
N THR A 111 -5.66 -12.56 -8.14
CA THR A 111 -6.11 -11.78 -6.97
C THR A 111 -6.38 -12.72 -5.79
N ASP A 112 -7.11 -13.81 -6.04
CA ASP A 112 -7.36 -14.83 -5.04
C ASP A 112 -6.05 -15.48 -4.58
N PHE A 113 -5.14 -15.79 -5.50
CA PHE A 113 -3.83 -16.34 -5.17
C PHE A 113 -3.04 -15.39 -4.26
N CYS A 114 -2.94 -14.12 -4.62
CA CYS A 114 -2.24 -13.12 -3.83
C CYS A 114 -2.91 -12.87 -2.47
N ARG A 115 -4.24 -12.93 -2.39
CA ARG A 115 -4.98 -12.86 -1.11
C ARG A 115 -4.67 -14.05 -0.21
N CYS A 116 -4.60 -15.26 -0.76
CA CYS A 116 -4.21 -16.44 0.02
C CYS A 116 -2.77 -16.32 0.53
N LEU A 117 -1.83 -15.85 -0.31
CA LEU A 117 -0.46 -15.58 0.12
C LEU A 117 -0.39 -14.49 1.19
N TRP A 118 -1.22 -13.45 1.08
CA TRP A 118 -1.34 -12.39 2.06
C TRP A 118 -1.68 -12.95 3.46
N HIS A 119 -2.58 -13.92 3.54
CA HIS A 119 -2.94 -14.56 4.80
C HIS A 119 -1.83 -15.46 5.38
N LEU A 120 -0.89 -15.90 4.54
CA LEU A 120 0.25 -16.72 4.94
C LEU A 120 1.51 -15.89 5.20
N MET A 121 1.44 -14.58 5.06
CA MET A 121 2.59 -13.68 5.05
C MET A 121 3.51 -13.85 6.27
N ASP A 122 2.95 -13.93 7.47
CA ASP A 122 3.70 -14.08 8.73
C ASP A 122 4.45 -15.44 8.83
N ALA A 123 4.13 -16.40 7.97
CA ALA A 123 4.83 -17.68 7.90
C ALA A 123 6.09 -17.63 7.02
N PHE A 124 6.25 -16.59 6.19
CA PHE A 124 7.42 -16.46 5.31
C PHE A 124 8.63 -16.00 6.10
N LYS A 125 9.77 -16.67 5.90
CA LYS A 125 11.07 -16.24 6.42
C LYS A 125 11.55 -14.97 5.72
N ASN A 126 11.21 -14.78 4.45
CA ASN A 126 11.60 -13.62 3.67
C ASN A 126 10.39 -12.97 2.98
N GLU A 127 9.58 -12.25 3.76
CA GLU A 127 8.40 -11.52 3.29
C GLU A 127 8.74 -10.50 2.18
N LYS A 128 9.96 -9.93 2.18
CA LYS A 128 10.40 -9.03 1.11
C LYS A 128 10.29 -9.67 -0.27
N ARG A 129 10.60 -10.97 -0.40
CA ARG A 129 10.49 -11.67 -1.68
C ARG A 129 9.04 -11.84 -2.12
N LEU A 130 8.12 -12.07 -1.18
CA LEU A 130 6.69 -12.12 -1.45
C LEU A 130 6.17 -10.74 -1.91
N TYR A 131 6.72 -9.66 -1.35
CA TYR A 131 6.41 -8.30 -1.78
C TYR A 131 6.95 -7.91 -3.13
N ASP A 132 8.22 -8.22 -3.38
CA ASP A 132 8.83 -8.05 -4.69
C ASP A 132 7.99 -8.79 -5.76
N TYR A 133 7.41 -9.95 -5.39
CA TYR A 133 6.44 -10.66 -6.23
C TYR A 133 5.12 -9.89 -6.44
N PHE A 134 4.44 -9.44 -5.37
CA PHE A 134 3.19 -8.66 -5.50
C PHE A 134 3.38 -7.39 -6.34
N ILE A 135 4.52 -6.71 -6.20
CA ILE A 135 4.88 -5.54 -6.99
C ILE A 135 5.09 -5.94 -8.46
N SER A 136 5.85 -7.03 -8.72
CA SER A 136 6.11 -7.49 -10.09
C SER A 136 4.83 -7.91 -10.82
N GLU A 137 3.88 -8.49 -10.11
CA GLU A 137 2.57 -8.89 -10.62
C GLU A 137 1.54 -7.74 -10.63
N CYS A 138 1.96 -6.52 -10.30
CA CYS A 138 1.10 -5.32 -10.25
C CYS A 138 -0.13 -5.49 -9.33
N MET A 139 -0.03 -6.40 -8.37
CA MET A 139 -1.01 -6.58 -7.30
C MET A 139 -0.80 -5.57 -6.19
N MET A 140 0.37 -4.92 -6.20
CA MET A 140 0.73 -3.81 -5.37
C MET A 140 1.56 -2.79 -6.17
N ARG A 141 1.41 -1.49 -5.89
CA ARG A 141 2.33 -0.48 -6.41
C ARG A 141 3.65 -0.53 -5.64
N PRO A 142 4.80 -0.23 -6.28
CA PRO A 142 6.07 -0.09 -5.56
C PRO A 142 6.03 0.94 -4.42
N THR A 143 5.08 1.88 -4.52
CA THR A 143 4.84 2.99 -3.59
C THR A 143 3.81 2.66 -2.52
N ASP A 144 3.07 1.55 -2.65
CA ASP A 144 2.08 1.18 -1.64
C ASP A 144 2.84 0.68 -0.41
N LEU A 145 2.65 1.39 0.70
CA LEU A 145 3.41 1.17 1.92
C LEU A 145 2.62 0.21 2.81
N PHE A 146 3.23 -0.93 3.17
CA PHE A 146 2.55 -1.93 4.00
C PHE A 146 2.36 -1.45 5.44
N PRO A 147 1.13 -1.34 5.96
CA PRO A 147 0.89 -0.93 7.35
C PRO A 147 1.54 -1.85 8.39
N HIS A 148 1.73 -3.13 8.07
CA HIS A 148 2.18 -4.15 9.02
C HIS A 148 3.70 -4.23 9.17
N PHE A 149 4.47 -3.75 8.19
CA PHE A 149 5.94 -3.76 8.19
C PHE A 149 6.55 -2.38 8.21
N CYS A 150 5.84 -1.38 7.68
CA CYS A 150 6.29 -0.01 7.74
C CYS A 150 6.13 0.49 9.16
N ARG A 151 7.20 1.04 9.73
CA ARG A 151 7.09 1.90 10.89
C ARG A 151 7.31 3.33 10.45
N VAL A 152 6.45 4.23 10.90
CA VAL A 152 6.65 5.65 10.64
C VAL A 152 7.47 6.22 11.77
N LYS A 153 8.63 6.79 11.47
CA LYS A 153 9.44 7.52 12.43
C LYS A 153 9.23 9.01 12.24
N TRP A 154 8.76 9.71 13.28
CA TRP A 154 8.84 11.17 13.32
C TRP A 154 10.02 11.60 14.15
N THR A 155 10.74 12.61 13.68
CA THR A 155 11.69 13.36 14.50
C THR A 155 11.00 14.63 14.96
N CYS A 156 10.96 14.84 16.27
CA CYS A 156 10.17 15.88 16.90
C CYS A 156 11.02 16.81 17.78
N LYS A 157 10.47 17.99 18.06
CA LYS A 157 10.96 18.93 19.08
C LYS A 157 9.78 19.41 19.91
N TRP A 158 9.96 19.46 21.23
CA TRP A 158 8.97 20.08 22.11
C TRP A 158 8.85 21.57 21.81
N MET A 159 7.66 22.12 21.95
CA MET A 159 7.42 23.55 21.84
C MET A 159 7.24 24.11 23.25
N LYS A 160 8.02 25.12 23.62
CA LYS A 160 7.91 25.87 24.88
C LYS A 160 7.82 27.35 24.54
N ASP A 161 6.78 28.03 25.03
CA ASP A 161 6.55 29.47 24.77
C ASP A 161 6.59 29.82 23.28
N GLY A 162 6.01 28.94 22.44
CA GLY A 162 5.98 29.09 20.98
C GLY A 162 7.31 28.82 20.27
N LYS A 163 8.39 28.50 21.00
CA LYS A 163 9.72 28.22 20.42
C LYS A 163 10.08 26.72 20.51
N PRO A 164 10.74 26.16 19.49
CA PRO A 164 11.18 24.78 19.54
C PRO A 164 12.35 24.63 20.51
N HIS A 165 12.22 23.71 21.46
CA HIS A 165 13.29 23.32 22.37
C HIS A 165 14.46 22.68 21.59
N ASP A 166 15.69 22.76 22.11
CA ASP A 166 16.87 22.32 21.34
C ASP A 166 16.96 20.80 21.18
N LYS A 167 16.57 20.05 22.23
CA LYS A 167 16.63 18.59 22.25
C LYS A 167 15.60 17.97 21.29
N LYS A 168 16.09 17.28 20.26
CA LYS A 168 15.29 16.42 19.38
C LYS A 168 14.98 15.09 20.06
N TRP A 169 13.85 14.51 19.71
CA TRP A 169 13.44 13.16 20.09
C TRP A 169 12.70 12.51 18.91
N SER A 170 12.39 11.22 19.01
CA SER A 170 11.67 10.53 17.95
C SER A 170 10.52 9.71 18.50
N ILE A 171 9.48 9.56 17.70
CA ILE A 171 8.46 8.54 17.89
C ILE A 171 8.53 7.53 16.78
N LEU A 172 8.19 6.30 17.13
CA LEU A 172 8.01 5.21 16.19
C LEU A 172 6.54 4.80 16.25
N ILE A 173 5.87 4.96 15.13
CA ILE A 173 4.45 4.69 14.95
C ILE A 173 4.34 3.37 14.21
N LYS A 174 3.56 2.44 14.76
CA LYS A 174 3.10 1.24 14.07
C LYS A 174 1.75 1.59 13.43
N PRO A 175 1.68 1.71 12.10
CA PRO A 175 0.41 1.85 11.41
C PRO A 175 -0.49 0.64 11.69
N ILE A 176 -1.80 0.86 11.69
CA ILE A 176 -2.81 -0.22 11.76
C ILE A 176 -3.62 -0.22 10.48
N ALA A 177 -4.29 -1.31 10.13
CA ALA A 177 -5.12 -1.32 8.94
C ALA A 177 -6.36 -0.43 9.13
N SER A 178 -6.52 0.58 8.27
CA SER A 178 -7.71 1.44 8.21
C SER A 178 -7.88 2.08 6.83
N THR A 179 -9.04 2.68 6.58
CA THR A 179 -9.40 3.33 5.30
C THR A 179 -8.49 4.50 4.91
N LEU A 180 -7.79 5.10 5.88
CA LEU A 180 -6.89 6.24 5.66
C LEU A 180 -5.40 5.91 5.89
N THR A 181 -5.07 4.64 6.10
CA THR A 181 -3.69 4.26 6.44
C THR A 181 -2.74 4.40 5.25
N ASP A 182 -3.19 4.03 4.05
CA ASP A 182 -2.40 4.22 2.83
C ASP A 182 -2.11 5.72 2.60
N ASP A 183 -3.13 6.57 2.70
CA ASP A 183 -2.97 8.02 2.54
C ASP A 183 -2.02 8.60 3.59
N PHE A 184 -2.14 8.13 4.84
CA PHE A 184 -1.21 8.50 5.90
C PHE A 184 0.23 8.16 5.52
N LEU A 185 0.48 6.93 5.07
CA LEU A 185 1.82 6.48 4.70
C LEU A 185 2.37 7.27 3.49
N ARG A 186 1.53 7.54 2.49
CA ARG A 186 1.89 8.40 1.34
C ARG A 186 2.23 9.84 1.76
N ILE A 187 1.55 10.41 2.76
CA ILE A 187 1.92 11.70 3.36
C ILE A 187 3.29 11.59 4.06
N MET A 188 3.56 10.49 4.77
CA MET A 188 4.82 10.30 5.50
C MET A 188 6.02 10.13 4.57
N ALA A 189 5.81 9.46 3.43
CA ALA A 189 6.81 9.28 2.38
C ALA A 189 7.02 10.51 1.50
N LYS A 190 6.14 11.53 1.60
CA LYS A 190 6.06 12.66 0.66
C LYS A 190 5.74 12.22 -0.77
N ASP A 191 5.13 11.05 -0.93
CA ASP A 191 4.76 10.43 -2.21
C ASP A 191 3.23 10.50 -2.41
N ASN A 192 2.75 11.73 -2.57
CA ASN A 192 1.35 12.03 -2.76
C ASN A 192 1.16 13.27 -3.60
N ASP A 193 -0.06 13.42 -4.11
CA ASP A 193 -0.53 14.48 -4.99
C ASP A 193 -1.65 15.32 -4.33
N PHE A 194 -1.66 15.39 -3.00
CA PHE A 194 -2.79 15.92 -2.23
C PHE A 194 -2.80 17.44 -2.10
N GLY A 195 -1.76 18.13 -2.55
CA GLY A 195 -1.54 19.57 -2.38
C GLY A 195 -1.91 20.38 -3.61
N VAL A 196 -1.65 21.68 -3.54
CA VAL A 196 -1.97 22.63 -4.61
C VAL A 196 -1.27 22.22 -5.90
N ARG A 197 -2.04 22.12 -7.00
CA ARG A 197 -1.57 21.67 -8.32
C ARG A 197 -0.94 20.26 -8.30
N GLY A 198 -1.41 19.37 -7.44
CA GLY A 198 -0.90 18.00 -7.33
C GLY A 198 0.44 17.90 -6.60
N GLY A 199 0.87 18.95 -5.88
CA GLY A 199 2.07 18.90 -5.06
C GLY A 199 1.92 18.01 -3.83
N ALA A 200 3.03 17.57 -3.25
CA ALA A 200 3.00 16.72 -2.05
C ALA A 200 2.60 17.49 -0.79
N VAL A 201 1.68 16.90 -0.02
CA VAL A 201 1.39 17.29 1.36
C VAL A 201 2.32 16.51 2.30
N GLN A 202 2.82 17.20 3.32
CA GLN A 202 3.63 16.63 4.40
C GLN A 202 3.25 17.27 5.74
N PHE A 203 3.53 16.56 6.84
CA PHE A 203 3.45 17.09 8.21
C PHE A 203 4.80 17.59 8.75
N ALA A 204 5.90 17.32 8.04
CA ALA A 204 7.21 17.86 8.41
C ALA A 204 7.17 19.39 8.35
N GLY A 205 7.57 20.03 9.46
CA GLY A 205 7.50 21.48 9.66
C GLY A 205 6.32 21.93 10.51
N ASP A 206 5.27 21.11 10.63
CA ASP A 206 4.02 21.46 11.29
C ASP A 206 4.10 21.30 12.82
N ILE A 207 3.35 22.14 13.53
CA ILE A 207 3.26 22.13 14.99
C ILE A 207 1.92 21.51 15.38
N LEU A 208 1.97 20.43 16.17
CA LEU A 208 0.80 19.88 16.82
C LEU A 208 0.55 20.68 18.10
N THR A 209 -0.55 21.42 18.12
CA THR A 209 -0.95 22.28 19.23
C THR A 209 -1.87 21.52 20.17
N ILE A 210 -1.92 21.97 21.42
CA ILE A 210 -2.82 21.42 22.44
C ILE A 210 -4.26 21.57 21.95
N ASN A 211 -5.01 20.46 21.95
CA ASN A 211 -6.44 20.46 21.66
C ASN A 211 -7.17 19.76 22.81
N GLY A 212 -7.80 20.56 23.66
CA GLY A 212 -8.33 20.10 24.94
C GLY A 212 -7.23 19.74 25.93
N THR A 213 -7.51 18.79 26.84
CA THR A 213 -6.63 18.49 27.97
C THR A 213 -5.71 17.29 27.76
N CYS A 214 -5.93 16.50 26.71
CA CYS A 214 -5.39 15.14 26.59
C CYS A 214 -4.80 14.77 25.22
N ASN A 215 -4.92 15.64 24.21
CA ASN A 215 -4.38 15.38 22.88
C ASN A 215 -3.77 16.64 22.27
N VAL A 216 -2.93 16.41 21.26
CA VAL A 216 -2.44 17.46 20.39
C VAL A 216 -2.94 17.20 18.98
N SER A 217 -3.18 18.27 18.23
CA SER A 217 -3.68 18.15 16.87
C SER A 217 -3.04 19.16 15.93
N PHE A 218 -3.10 18.83 14.65
CA PHE A 218 -2.73 19.74 13.57
C PHE A 218 -3.85 19.70 12.52
N LYS A 219 -4.07 20.83 11.86
CA LYS A 219 -5.05 20.98 10.79
C LYS A 219 -4.41 21.65 9.59
N LYS A 220 -4.78 21.20 8.40
CA LYS A 220 -4.31 21.72 7.11
C LYS A 220 -5.44 21.74 6.11
N THR A 221 -5.68 22.89 5.51
CA THR A 221 -6.60 23.01 4.39
C THR A 221 -5.97 22.42 3.12
N LEU A 222 -6.66 21.48 2.49
CA LEU A 222 -6.33 20.89 1.21
C LEU A 222 -7.04 21.65 0.07
N PRO A 223 -6.50 21.66 -1.15
CA PRO A 223 -7.27 22.15 -2.30
C PRO A 223 -8.45 21.22 -2.57
N GLU A 224 -9.56 21.79 -3.05
CA GLU A 224 -10.79 21.03 -3.37
C GLU A 224 -10.53 19.89 -4.37
N THR A 225 -9.57 20.09 -5.27
CA THR A 225 -9.14 19.12 -6.28
C THR A 225 -8.31 17.96 -5.74
N SER A 226 -7.90 17.99 -4.46
CA SER A 226 -7.08 16.94 -3.87
C SER A 226 -7.82 15.60 -3.86
N PRO A 227 -7.20 14.48 -4.26
CA PRO A 227 -7.83 13.17 -4.18
C PRO A 227 -8.37 12.82 -2.78
N LEU A 228 -7.76 13.37 -1.73
CA LEU A 228 -8.13 13.10 -0.34
C LEU A 228 -9.46 13.74 0.08
N THR A 229 -9.91 14.80 -0.60
CA THR A 229 -11.21 15.45 -0.31
C THR A 229 -12.39 14.53 -0.58
N LYS A 230 -12.24 13.56 -1.49
CA LYS A 230 -13.24 12.53 -1.79
C LYS A 230 -13.50 11.61 -0.60
N LYS A 231 -12.57 11.53 0.34
CA LYS A 231 -12.68 10.74 1.58
C LYS A 231 -13.18 11.58 2.76
N SER A 232 -13.59 12.83 2.52
CA SER A 232 -14.10 13.72 3.55
C SER A 232 -15.36 13.15 4.20
N GLN A 233 -15.41 13.21 5.52
CA GLN A 233 -16.61 12.92 6.31
C GLN A 233 -17.19 14.19 6.94
N PRO A 234 -18.50 14.21 7.28
CA PRO A 234 -19.07 15.30 8.06
C PRO A 234 -18.40 15.39 9.44
N CYS A 235 -18.03 16.60 9.87
CA CYS A 235 -17.47 16.81 11.20
C CYS A 235 -18.50 16.49 12.29
N GLN A 236 -18.16 15.61 13.25
CA GLN A 236 -19.07 15.21 14.33
C GLN A 236 -18.68 15.87 15.66
N LEU A 237 -18.81 17.21 15.74
CA LEU A 237 -18.30 18.04 16.84
C LEU A 237 -18.75 17.65 18.26
N GLU A 238 -19.85 16.90 18.40
CA GLU A 238 -20.45 16.57 19.71
C GLU A 238 -20.42 15.07 20.05
N LYS A 239 -19.88 14.22 19.17
CA LYS A 239 -19.92 12.76 19.33
C LYS A 239 -18.54 12.20 19.67
N PHE A 240 -18.18 12.29 20.94
CA PHE A 240 -16.93 11.74 21.48
C PHE A 240 -17.16 10.34 22.05
N ASN A 241 -17.35 9.34 21.18
CA ASN A 241 -17.66 7.97 21.63
C ASN A 241 -16.53 6.97 21.39
N VAL A 242 -15.50 7.30 20.61
CA VAL A 242 -14.41 6.37 20.28
C VAL A 242 -13.39 6.32 21.42
N PRO A 243 -13.35 5.24 22.22
CA PRO A 243 -12.42 5.13 23.33
C PRO A 243 -10.99 5.06 22.81
N SER A 244 -10.09 5.81 23.42
CA SER A 244 -8.71 5.95 22.95
C SER A 244 -7.72 5.85 24.10
N LYS A 245 -6.50 5.39 23.78
CA LYS A 245 -5.38 5.33 24.72
C LYS A 245 -4.25 6.28 24.31
N ALA A 246 -3.39 6.60 25.27
CA ALA A 246 -2.17 7.35 25.00
C ALA A 246 -1.35 6.63 23.90
N GLY A 247 -0.84 7.42 22.95
CA GLY A 247 -0.10 6.91 21.81
C GLY A 247 -0.96 6.58 20.58
N ASP A 248 -2.29 6.59 20.69
CA ASP A 248 -3.16 6.44 19.52
C ASP A 248 -3.04 7.66 18.59
N ILE A 249 -3.02 7.38 17.28
CA ILE A 249 -2.96 8.39 16.22
C ILE A 249 -4.18 8.25 15.33
N PHE A 250 -4.85 9.38 15.11
CA PHE A 250 -6.05 9.48 14.30
C PHE A 250 -5.84 10.45 13.15
N LEU A 251 -6.45 10.14 12.01
CA LEU A 251 -6.50 10.98 10.83
C LEU A 251 -7.97 11.17 10.41
N SER A 252 -8.33 12.36 9.97
CA SER A 252 -9.58 12.58 9.26
C SER A 252 -9.41 13.64 8.17
N VAL A 253 -10.30 13.56 7.18
CA VAL A 253 -10.61 14.69 6.31
C VAL A 253 -12.05 15.07 6.57
N TYR A 254 -12.30 16.33 6.87
CA TYR A 254 -13.65 16.82 7.16
C TYR A 254 -13.88 18.20 6.51
N ASP A 255 -15.13 18.67 6.53
CA ASP A 255 -15.54 19.94 5.90
C ASP A 255 -15.03 20.09 4.46
N ARG A 256 -15.02 18.95 3.73
CA ARG A 256 -14.52 18.76 2.36
C ARG A 256 -13.02 18.91 2.16
N THR A 257 -12.35 19.79 2.90
CA THR A 257 -10.97 20.19 2.62
C THR A 257 -10.04 20.14 3.82
N GLU A 258 -10.54 19.96 5.04
CA GLU A 258 -9.72 20.02 6.24
C GLU A 258 -9.11 18.66 6.58
N LEU A 259 -7.80 18.53 6.39
CA LEU A 259 -7.01 17.40 6.88
C LEU A 259 -6.65 17.62 8.34
N GLN A 260 -6.97 16.68 9.20
CA GLN A 260 -6.65 16.74 10.63
C GLN A 260 -5.94 15.46 11.08
N ILE A 261 -4.84 15.66 11.82
CA ILE A 261 -4.17 14.59 12.56
C ILE A 261 -4.28 14.87 14.06
N ILE A 262 -4.55 13.83 14.85
CA ILE A 262 -4.63 13.90 16.31
C ILE A 262 -3.71 12.84 16.90
N VAL A 263 -2.92 13.24 17.90
CA VAL A 263 -2.09 12.34 18.71
C VAL A 263 -2.58 12.40 20.14
N VAL A 264 -3.05 11.26 20.64
CA VAL A 264 -3.53 11.13 22.02
C VAL A 264 -2.33 11.04 22.97
N GLN A 265 -2.26 11.94 23.94
CA GLN A 265 -1.16 11.98 24.92
C GLN A 265 -1.54 11.36 26.28
N LYS A 266 -2.84 11.17 26.57
CA LYS A 266 -3.35 10.61 27.83
C LYS A 266 -4.37 9.50 27.61
N ASN A 267 -4.46 8.57 28.55
CA ASN A 267 -5.49 7.52 28.55
C ASN A 267 -6.87 8.06 28.97
N GLY A 268 -7.90 7.24 28.80
CA GLY A 268 -9.23 7.49 29.38
C GLY A 268 -10.02 8.57 28.66
N ILE A 269 -9.69 8.86 27.40
CA ILE A 269 -10.44 9.82 26.58
C ILE A 269 -11.22 9.13 25.49
N CYS A 270 -12.29 9.80 25.07
CA CYS A 270 -12.96 9.49 23.82
C CYS A 270 -12.62 10.57 22.79
N VAL A 271 -12.40 10.16 21.54
CA VAL A 271 -12.25 11.07 20.40
C VAL A 271 -13.53 11.05 19.56
N ARG A 272 -13.63 11.99 18.61
CA ARG A 272 -14.79 12.09 17.73
C ARG A 272 -14.94 10.87 16.81
N ASP A 273 -16.18 10.50 16.50
CA ASP A 273 -16.49 9.34 15.66
C ASP A 273 -16.06 9.50 14.19
N ASP A 274 -15.84 10.74 13.70
CA ASP A 274 -15.32 11.01 12.34
C ASP A 274 -13.82 10.72 12.19
N LEU A 275 -13.12 10.44 13.28
CA LEU A 275 -11.69 10.19 13.30
C LEU A 275 -11.38 8.73 13.03
N THR A 276 -10.53 8.49 12.03
CA THR A 276 -10.05 7.13 11.72
C THR A 276 -8.73 6.88 12.42
N LYS A 277 -8.68 5.84 13.27
CA LYS A 277 -7.41 5.41 13.87
C LYS A 277 -6.50 4.84 12.78
N ILE A 278 -5.27 5.35 12.69
CA ILE A 278 -4.31 4.99 11.63
C ILE A 278 -3.02 4.37 12.18
N GLY A 279 -2.75 4.51 13.48
CA GLY A 279 -1.57 3.92 14.08
C GLY A 279 -1.47 4.09 15.58
N GLU A 280 -0.44 3.47 16.14
CA GLU A 280 -0.11 3.51 17.57
C GLU A 280 1.39 3.78 17.76
N ILE A 281 1.74 4.64 18.71
CA ILE A 281 3.14 4.87 19.09
C ILE A 281 3.64 3.66 19.89
N GLN A 282 4.69 2.98 19.42
CA GLN A 282 5.22 1.76 20.05
C GLN A 282 5.87 2.02 21.42
N ASN A 283 6.59 3.13 21.55
CA ASN A 283 7.29 3.53 22.77
C ASN A 283 6.87 4.95 23.12
N ILE A 284 5.80 5.08 23.91
CA ILE A 284 5.27 6.37 24.33
C ILE A 284 6.40 7.13 25.07
N PRO A 285 6.79 8.33 24.59
CA PRO A 285 7.84 9.11 25.24
C PRO A 285 7.52 9.34 26.73
N GLU A 286 8.53 9.31 27.60
CA GLU A 286 8.32 9.55 29.04
C GLU A 286 7.73 10.93 29.36
N ALA A 287 7.89 11.88 28.44
CA ALA A 287 7.31 13.20 28.51
C ALA A 287 5.80 13.23 28.21
N PHE A 288 5.24 12.20 27.56
CA PHE A 288 3.78 12.07 27.45
C PHE A 288 3.22 11.76 28.85
N PRO A 289 2.18 12.46 29.30
CA PRO A 289 1.60 12.21 30.61
C PRO A 289 1.00 10.79 30.68
N LYS A 290 1.58 9.93 31.53
CA LYS A 290 1.15 8.53 31.69
C LYS A 290 -0.05 8.36 32.64
N SER A 291 -0.42 9.39 33.41
CA SER A 291 -1.51 9.38 34.39
C SER A 291 -2.29 10.71 34.42
N ASP A 292 -3.51 10.68 34.96
CA ASP A 292 -4.37 11.87 35.18
C ASP A 292 -3.75 12.87 36.16
N THR A 293 -2.83 12.42 37.00
CA THR A 293 -2.11 13.23 37.97
C THR A 293 -0.92 13.97 37.33
N SER A 294 -1.18 15.22 36.91
CA SER A 294 -0.23 16.36 36.96
C SER A 294 0.84 16.61 35.88
N LYS A 295 0.75 16.07 34.64
CA LYS A 295 1.52 16.65 33.52
C LYS A 295 0.61 17.25 32.45
N GLU A 296 0.85 18.52 32.11
CA GLU A 296 0.19 19.22 31.02
C GLU A 296 0.52 18.53 29.69
N THR A 297 -0.46 18.52 28.79
CA THR A 297 -0.28 18.10 27.40
C THR A 297 0.68 19.09 26.73
N LEU A 298 1.74 18.60 26.11
CA LEU A 298 2.78 19.46 25.55
C LEU A 298 2.70 19.49 24.02
N PRO A 299 2.66 20.69 23.41
CA PRO A 299 2.72 20.81 21.96
C PRO A 299 4.11 20.42 21.46
N PHE A 300 4.18 19.87 20.26
CA PHE A 300 5.44 19.52 19.63
C PHE A 300 5.41 19.76 18.13
N LYS A 301 6.58 20.05 17.57
CA LYS A 301 6.80 20.21 16.14
C LYS A 301 7.35 18.93 15.56
N ILE A 302 6.78 18.48 14.43
CA ILE A 302 7.37 17.45 13.59
C ILE A 302 8.43 18.13 12.74
N ILE A 303 9.67 17.67 12.85
CA ILE A 303 10.81 18.18 12.08
C ILE A 303 10.90 17.42 10.76
N ASP A 304 10.76 16.10 10.83
CA ASP A 304 10.88 15.23 9.67
C ASP A 304 10.14 13.91 9.89
N THR A 305 9.80 13.25 8.79
CA THR A 305 9.05 11.99 8.74
C THR A 305 9.80 10.99 7.86
N PHE A 306 9.88 9.74 8.32
CA PHE A 306 10.51 8.65 7.58
C PHE A 306 9.67 7.39 7.70
N ILE A 307 9.74 6.57 6.66
CA ILE A 307 9.26 5.19 6.73
C ILE A 307 10.47 4.28 6.93
N VAL A 308 10.35 3.40 7.93
CA VAL A 308 11.36 2.46 8.39
C VAL A 308 10.86 1.05 8.12
#